data_AF-A0A059LP46-F1
#
_entry.id   AF-A0A059LP46-F1
#
_cell.length_a   1.000
_cell.length_b   1.000
_cell.length_c   1.000
_cell.angle_alpha   90.00
_cell.angle_beta   90.00
_cell.angle_gamma   90.00
#
_symmetry.space_group_name_H-M   'P 1'
#
loop_
_entity.id
_entity.type
_entity.pdbx_description
1 polymer ?
#
loop_
_entity_poly.entity_id
_entity_poly.type
_entity_poly.pdbx_seq_one_letter_code
_entity_poly.pdbx_strand_id
1 'polypeptide(L)'
;MPDDEGNADMSAIQAIIDESTPEERAKSYKDQGNSALKTGLNLKKKFYLKQAIEQYTLGLDLGCKDTEMNVQLLCNRAHAHYRGAKASIGLGDFESALGFCTAGLELEPSNDDLVKIAARAKTEGVAHAKRHAAEAARQAALRAPAKRLAELLLQRGWRIGRPQFRIDTEKPWQDDEGSVHWPALCFYPEASMEQDVVQDMSENDCIGDHLDVMYGPDAPPLSWDTNGDYSRDNVEVYYLSHAATPLDADQLTEALFGSWPEAREEGPQRYGDKAARWVRVEENKTLGELLSSPDMVVPGIPVFFVLSSKTSFKQQFLSGDIPLF
;
A
#
# COMPACT_ATOMS: atom_id res chain seq x y z
N MET A 1 40.97 39.54 19.14
CA MET A 1 40.94 38.60 20.27
C MET A 1 39.50 38.57 20.79
N PRO A 2 38.63 37.73 20.25
CA PRO A 2 37.50 37.20 20.99
C PRO A 2 37.91 35.86 21.63
N ASP A 3 37.10 35.34 22.56
CA ASP A 3 37.16 33.97 23.12
C ASP A 3 37.89 33.79 24.46
N ASP A 4 37.59 34.63 25.46
CA ASP A 4 37.89 34.30 26.87
C ASP A 4 36.62 34.29 27.76
N GLU A 5 35.56 35.02 27.39
CA GLU A 5 34.30 35.03 28.17
C GLU A 5 33.55 33.68 28.13
N GLY A 6 33.47 33.02 26.97
CA GLY A 6 32.81 31.71 26.86
C GLY A 6 33.54 30.57 27.60
N ASN A 7 34.84 30.71 27.82
CA ASN A 7 35.65 29.77 28.60
C ASN A 7 35.58 30.07 30.10
N ALA A 8 35.52 31.35 30.47
CA ALA A 8 35.30 31.79 31.85
C ALA A 8 33.92 31.38 32.37
N ASP A 9 32.87 31.51 31.56
CA ASP A 9 31.51 31.10 31.93
C ASP A 9 31.40 29.58 32.08
N MET A 10 32.01 28.81 31.17
CA MET A 10 32.03 27.34 31.27
C MET A 10 32.86 26.88 32.49
N SER A 11 33.97 27.57 32.78
CA SER A 11 34.81 27.30 33.95
C SER A 11 34.12 27.69 35.25
N ALA A 12 33.32 28.76 35.27
CA ALA A 12 32.52 29.17 36.42
C ALA A 12 31.37 28.20 36.69
N ILE A 13 30.70 27.70 35.65
CA ILE A 13 29.69 26.64 35.76
C ILE A 13 30.33 25.35 36.27
N GLN A 14 31.51 24.99 35.76
CA GLN A 14 32.24 23.81 36.23
C GLN A 14 32.70 23.96 37.70
N ALA A 15 33.15 25.15 38.11
CA ALA A 15 33.51 25.42 39.51
C ALA A 15 32.30 25.30 40.47
N ILE A 16 31.10 25.75 40.06
CA ILE A 16 29.86 25.57 40.85
C ILE A 16 29.45 24.08 40.93
N ILE A 17 29.67 23.32 39.86
CA ILE A 17 29.43 21.86 39.83
C ILE A 17 30.45 21.11 40.70
N ASP A 18 31.69 21.61 40.79
CA ASP A 18 32.76 21.07 41.62
C ASP A 18 32.63 21.48 43.10
N GLU A 19 31.95 22.60 43.39
CA GLU A 19 31.61 23.06 44.75
C GLU A 19 30.39 22.35 45.36
N SER A 20 29.55 21.70 44.54
CA SER A 20 28.36 21.00 45.02
C SER A 20 28.68 19.56 45.43
N THR A 21 28.29 19.22 46.65
CA THR A 21 28.50 17.88 47.21
C THR A 21 27.76 16.82 46.37
N PRO A 22 28.26 15.56 46.32
CA PRO A 22 27.54 14.47 45.67
C PRO A 22 26.08 14.37 46.12
N GLU A 23 25.82 14.62 47.41
CA GLU A 23 24.49 14.62 48.02
C GLU A 23 23.58 15.74 47.47
N GLU A 24 24.09 16.96 47.30
CA GLU A 24 23.35 18.08 46.69
C GLU A 24 23.03 17.82 45.22
N ARG A 25 23.98 17.22 44.49
CA ARG A 25 23.78 16.82 43.10
C ARG A 25 22.76 15.70 42.97
N ALA A 26 22.79 14.69 43.84
CA ALA A 26 21.78 13.62 43.87
C ALA A 26 20.38 14.14 44.17
N LYS A 27 20.26 15.13 45.07
CA LYS A 27 18.99 15.81 45.33
C LYS A 27 18.47 16.54 44.09
N SER A 28 19.34 17.26 43.37
CA SER A 28 18.99 17.92 42.11
C SER A 28 18.48 16.92 41.07
N TYR A 29 19.18 15.81 40.87
CA TYR A 29 18.75 14.74 39.96
C TYR A 29 17.42 14.11 40.37
N LYS A 30 17.18 13.90 41.68
CA LYS A 30 15.88 13.45 42.20
C LYS A 30 14.75 14.42 41.82
N ASP A 31 14.97 15.71 42.02
CA ASP A 31 13.94 16.73 41.76
C ASP A 31 13.65 16.87 40.26
N GLN A 32 14.69 16.80 39.41
CA GLN A 32 14.55 16.74 37.96
C GLN A 32 13.79 15.50 37.50
N GLY A 33 14.13 14.32 38.04
CA GLY A 33 13.42 13.07 37.76
C GLY A 33 11.95 13.13 38.17
N ASN A 34 11.64 13.71 39.35
CA ASN A 34 10.27 13.90 39.83
C ASN A 34 9.46 14.84 38.93
N SER A 35 10.07 15.92 38.46
CA SER A 35 9.47 16.85 37.51
C SER A 35 9.16 16.17 36.17
N ALA A 36 10.12 15.40 35.65
CA ALA A 36 9.95 14.61 34.42
C ALA A 36 8.84 13.56 34.58
N LEU A 37 8.82 12.82 35.70
CA LEU A 37 7.79 11.82 35.99
C LEU A 37 6.40 12.45 36.03
N LYS A 38 6.25 13.58 36.76
CA LYS A 38 4.98 14.33 36.82
C LYS A 38 4.54 14.80 35.43
N THR A 39 5.46 15.33 34.64
CA THR A 39 5.20 15.77 33.27
C THR A 39 4.78 14.61 32.37
N GLY A 40 5.46 13.46 32.47
CA GLY A 40 5.13 12.25 31.72
C GLY A 40 3.77 11.67 32.06
N LEU A 41 3.36 11.74 33.33
CA LEU A 41 2.02 11.32 33.77
C LEU A 41 0.93 12.27 33.27
N ASN A 42 1.16 13.59 33.34
CA ASN A 42 0.21 14.60 32.88
C ASN A 42 0.02 14.58 31.37
N LEU A 43 1.11 14.52 30.62
CA LEU A 43 1.09 14.54 29.16
C LEU A 43 0.90 13.14 28.55
N LYS A 44 0.88 12.08 29.37
CA LYS A 44 0.81 10.67 28.95
C LYS A 44 1.88 10.30 27.92
N LYS A 45 3.07 10.88 28.03
CA LYS A 45 4.18 10.72 27.08
C LYS A 45 5.28 9.82 27.68
N LYS A 46 5.51 8.68 27.03
CA LYS A 46 6.54 7.68 27.41
C LYS A 46 7.96 8.27 27.45
N PHE A 47 8.25 9.28 26.64
CA PHE A 47 9.54 9.98 26.61
C PHE A 47 9.96 10.52 27.99
N TYR A 48 9.07 11.24 28.67
CA TYR A 48 9.38 11.83 29.98
C TYR A 48 9.53 10.78 31.10
N LEU A 49 8.91 9.60 30.94
CA LEU A 49 9.10 8.48 31.87
C LEU A 49 10.52 7.90 31.72
N LYS A 50 11.03 7.78 30.49
CA LYS A 50 12.44 7.39 30.25
C LYS A 50 13.40 8.43 30.80
N GLN A 51 13.12 9.72 30.58
CA GLN A 51 13.91 10.82 31.12
C GLN A 51 13.94 10.77 32.66
N ALA A 52 12.81 10.51 33.32
CA ALA A 52 12.78 10.35 34.77
C ALA A 52 13.70 9.21 35.25
N ILE A 53 13.65 8.04 34.59
CA ILE A 53 14.51 6.89 34.90
C ILE A 53 15.99 7.23 34.74
N GLU A 54 16.34 7.95 33.68
CA GLU A 54 17.70 8.42 33.43
C GLU A 54 18.19 9.36 34.54
N GLN A 55 17.39 10.36 34.93
CA GLN A 55 17.75 11.28 36.00
C GLN A 55 17.94 10.55 37.35
N TYR A 56 17.07 9.60 37.69
CA TYR A 56 17.27 8.80 38.90
C TYR A 56 18.52 7.91 38.84
N THR A 57 18.87 7.42 37.65
CA THR A 57 20.09 6.61 37.44
C THR A 57 21.34 7.47 37.61
N LEU A 58 21.38 8.65 36.99
CA LEU A 58 22.46 9.62 37.19
C LEU A 58 22.65 9.99 38.66
N GLY A 59 21.55 10.15 39.42
CA GLY A 59 21.60 10.40 40.86
C GLY A 59 22.23 9.25 41.66
N LEU A 60 21.97 7.99 41.27
CA LEU A 60 22.54 6.80 41.91
C LEU A 60 24.01 6.60 41.56
N ASP A 61 24.41 6.91 40.33
CA ASP A 61 25.78 6.76 39.83
C ASP A 61 26.77 7.70 40.52
N LEU A 62 26.28 8.76 41.19
CA LEU A 62 27.11 9.63 42.04
C LEU A 62 27.68 8.94 43.28
N GLY A 63 27.15 7.77 43.67
CA GLY A 63 27.70 6.98 44.78
C GLY A 63 27.62 7.67 46.15
N CYS A 64 26.52 8.41 46.41
CA CYS A 64 26.30 9.13 47.65
C CYS A 64 26.35 8.20 48.87
N LYS A 65 26.89 8.69 50.00
CA LYS A 65 26.93 7.92 51.26
C LYS A 65 25.60 7.95 52.02
N ASP A 66 24.72 8.88 51.66
CA ASP A 66 23.37 8.99 52.23
C ASP A 66 22.50 7.81 51.78
N THR A 67 22.28 6.89 52.73
CA THR A 67 21.47 5.69 52.51
C THR A 67 20.00 6.03 52.24
N GLU A 68 19.46 7.07 52.89
CA GLU A 68 18.07 7.47 52.73
C GLU A 68 17.83 8.05 51.32
N MET A 69 18.73 8.90 50.83
CA MET A 69 18.64 9.43 49.47
C MET A 69 18.71 8.32 48.41
N ASN A 70 19.62 7.35 48.56
CA ASN A 70 19.74 6.23 47.63
C ASN A 70 18.48 5.36 47.60
N VAL A 71 17.88 5.09 48.77
CA VAL A 71 16.59 4.36 48.85
C VAL A 71 15.48 5.13 48.13
N GLN A 72 15.37 6.45 48.33
CA GLN A 72 14.38 7.27 47.64
C GLN A 72 14.56 7.26 46.11
N LEU A 73 15.79 7.37 45.62
CA LEU A 73 16.10 7.30 44.19
C LEU A 73 15.74 5.92 43.59
N LEU A 74 16.06 4.83 44.29
CA LEU A 74 15.69 3.47 43.87
C LEU A 74 14.17 3.29 43.82
N CYS A 75 13.43 3.70 44.86
CA CYS A 75 11.97 3.64 44.90
C CYS A 75 11.31 4.48 43.79
N ASN A 76 11.80 5.70 43.57
CA ASN A 76 11.29 6.57 42.51
C ASN A 76 11.56 6.01 41.11
N ARG A 77 12.74 5.40 40.91
CA ARG A 77 13.09 4.73 39.65
C ARG A 77 12.20 3.51 39.42
N ALA A 78 11.99 2.66 40.42
CA ALA A 78 11.06 1.52 40.34
C ALA A 78 9.62 1.98 40.01
N HIS A 79 9.15 3.06 40.64
CA HIS A 79 7.85 3.65 40.32
C HIS A 79 7.79 4.19 38.88
N ALA A 80 8.86 4.83 38.38
CA ALA A 80 8.92 5.28 36.99
C ALA A 80 8.89 4.11 36.00
N HIS A 81 9.56 2.99 36.31
CA HIS A 81 9.45 1.74 35.55
C HIS A 81 8.02 1.20 35.53
N TYR A 82 7.35 1.14 36.68
CA TYR A 82 5.93 0.73 36.77
C TYR A 82 5.03 1.60 35.87
N ARG A 83 5.21 2.93 35.91
CA ARG A 83 4.45 3.86 35.07
C ARG A 83 4.77 3.67 33.58
N GLY A 84 6.04 3.45 33.23
CA GLY A 84 6.49 3.15 31.87
C GLY A 84 5.88 1.87 31.31
N ALA A 85 5.79 0.83 32.13
CA ALA A 85 5.16 -0.43 31.77
C ALA A 85 3.65 -0.24 31.50
N LYS A 86 2.95 0.43 32.42
CA LYS A 86 1.51 0.72 32.26
C LYS A 86 1.21 1.56 31.01
N ALA A 87 2.05 2.56 30.73
CA ALA A 87 1.92 3.38 29.53
C ALA A 87 2.15 2.56 28.25
N SER A 88 3.15 1.67 28.25
CA SER A 88 3.49 0.86 27.07
C SER A 88 2.39 -0.16 26.74
N ILE A 89 1.74 -0.77 27.74
CA ILE A 89 0.52 -1.57 27.56
C ILE A 89 -0.58 -0.75 26.88
N GLY A 90 -0.82 0.48 27.34
CA GLY A 90 -1.82 1.37 26.76
C GLY A 90 -1.57 1.74 25.29
N LEU A 91 -0.33 1.61 24.82
CA LEU A 91 0.08 1.84 23.43
C LEU A 91 0.14 0.55 22.59
N GLY A 92 -0.15 -0.61 23.18
CA GLY A 92 0.01 -1.91 22.52
C GLY A 92 1.48 -2.37 22.38
N ASP A 93 2.42 -1.67 23.02
CA ASP A 93 3.86 -1.99 23.04
C ASP A 93 4.19 -2.87 24.24
N PHE A 94 3.81 -4.15 24.13
CA PHE A 94 3.94 -5.13 25.20
C PHE A 94 5.39 -5.55 25.45
N GLU A 95 6.25 -5.49 24.44
CA GLU A 95 7.68 -5.79 24.58
C GLU A 95 8.37 -4.78 25.50
N SER A 96 8.19 -3.48 25.23
CA SER A 96 8.70 -2.46 26.14
C SER A 96 8.07 -2.54 27.52
N ALA A 97 6.79 -2.89 27.62
CA ALA A 97 6.13 -3.04 28.91
C ALA A 97 6.82 -4.10 29.78
N LEU A 98 7.19 -5.24 29.19
CA LEU A 98 7.94 -6.29 29.86
C LEU A 98 9.36 -5.83 30.21
N GLY A 99 10.04 -5.12 29.31
CA GLY A 99 11.36 -4.54 29.59
C GLY A 99 11.36 -3.60 30.80
N PHE A 100 10.34 -2.73 30.90
CA PHE A 100 10.17 -1.88 32.09
C PHE A 100 9.88 -2.70 33.35
N CYS A 101 9.09 -3.77 33.26
CA CYS A 101 8.81 -4.63 34.42
C CYS A 101 10.07 -5.34 34.90
N THR A 102 10.88 -5.91 34.00
CA THR A 102 12.15 -6.57 34.33
C THR A 102 13.08 -5.60 35.04
N ALA A 103 13.32 -4.42 34.44
CA ALA A 103 14.19 -3.41 35.04
C ALA A 103 13.65 -2.88 36.38
N GLY A 104 12.34 -2.76 36.56
CA GLY A 104 11.75 -2.37 37.85
C GLY A 104 11.92 -3.45 38.93
N LEU A 105 11.76 -4.72 38.58
CA LEU A 105 11.89 -5.86 39.50
C LEU A 105 13.36 -6.14 39.88
N GLU A 106 14.32 -5.74 39.06
CA GLU A 106 15.75 -5.73 39.44
C GLU A 106 16.03 -4.76 40.60
N LEU A 107 15.23 -3.68 40.73
CA LEU A 107 15.35 -2.70 41.80
C LEU A 107 14.54 -3.08 43.03
N GLU A 108 13.32 -3.56 42.81
CA GLU A 108 12.38 -3.92 43.87
C GLU A 108 11.77 -5.30 43.58
N PRO A 109 12.48 -6.40 43.93
CA PRO A 109 12.05 -7.76 43.59
C PRO A 109 10.69 -8.17 44.20
N SER A 110 10.29 -7.54 45.31
CA SER A 110 9.02 -7.79 46.02
C SER A 110 7.88 -6.87 45.59
N ASN A 111 8.03 -6.11 44.49
CA ASN A 111 7.00 -5.18 44.05
C ASN A 111 5.83 -5.93 43.37
N ASP A 112 4.76 -6.15 44.13
CA ASP A 112 3.55 -6.84 43.65
C ASP A 112 2.88 -6.17 42.44
N ASP A 113 2.97 -4.84 42.34
CA ASP A 113 2.35 -4.08 41.27
C ASP A 113 3.08 -4.30 39.93
N LEU A 114 4.41 -4.39 39.95
CA LEU A 114 5.23 -4.75 38.79
C LEU A 114 5.00 -6.20 38.36
N VAL A 115 4.89 -7.14 39.31
CA VAL A 115 4.56 -8.53 39.02
C VAL A 115 3.19 -8.64 38.33
N LYS A 116 2.17 -7.95 38.85
CA LYS A 116 0.82 -7.93 38.27
C LYS A 116 0.82 -7.31 36.87
N ILE A 117 1.53 -6.20 36.66
CA ILE A 117 1.65 -5.59 35.33
C ILE A 117 2.38 -6.50 34.35
N ALA A 118 3.45 -7.18 34.77
CA ALA A 118 4.16 -8.12 33.90
C ALA A 118 3.27 -9.28 33.45
N ALA A 119 2.51 -9.87 34.38
CA ALA A 119 1.54 -10.93 34.06
C ALA A 119 0.46 -10.45 33.09
N ARG A 120 -0.05 -9.24 33.31
CA ARG A 120 -1.01 -8.58 32.42
C ARG A 120 -0.43 -8.33 31.03
N ALA A 121 0.78 -7.77 30.93
CA ALA A 121 1.46 -7.51 29.66
C ALA A 121 1.68 -8.78 28.85
N LYS A 122 2.08 -9.90 29.49
CA LYS A 122 2.20 -11.21 28.81
C LYS A 122 0.87 -11.68 28.24
N THR A 123 -0.19 -11.61 29.03
CA THR A 123 -1.52 -12.14 28.65
C THR A 123 -2.16 -11.30 27.55
N GLU A 124 -2.18 -9.97 27.72
CA GLU A 124 -2.71 -9.05 26.73
C GLU A 124 -1.86 -9.02 25.46
N GLY A 125 -0.53 -9.15 25.56
CA GLY A 125 0.37 -9.20 24.42
C GLY A 125 0.11 -10.42 23.53
N VAL A 126 -0.07 -11.61 24.11
CA VAL A 126 -0.45 -12.82 23.36
C VAL A 126 -1.82 -12.64 22.68
N ALA A 127 -2.81 -12.12 23.41
CA ALA A 127 -4.14 -11.88 22.85
C ALA A 127 -4.12 -10.82 21.72
N HIS A 128 -3.34 -9.75 21.89
CA HIS A 128 -3.16 -8.69 20.90
C HIS A 128 -2.46 -9.24 19.64
N ALA A 129 -1.34 -9.95 19.80
CA ALA A 129 -0.64 -10.58 18.68
C ALA A 129 -1.55 -11.55 17.91
N LYS A 130 -2.33 -12.38 18.63
CA LYS A 130 -3.30 -13.29 18.00
C LYS A 130 -4.37 -12.55 17.22
N ARG A 131 -4.92 -11.44 17.75
CA ARG A 131 -5.92 -10.62 17.05
C ARG A 131 -5.36 -9.97 15.81
N HIS A 132 -4.17 -9.36 15.90
CA HIS A 132 -3.50 -8.74 14.75
C HIS A 132 -3.16 -9.77 13.68
N ALA A 133 -2.64 -10.94 14.07
CA ALA A 133 -2.36 -12.02 13.14
C ALA A 133 -3.65 -12.56 12.48
N ALA A 134 -4.73 -12.69 13.24
CA ALA A 134 -6.03 -13.13 12.70
C ALA A 134 -6.62 -12.11 11.71
N GLU A 135 -6.54 -10.81 12.00
CA GLU A 135 -6.99 -9.77 11.07
C GLU A 135 -6.12 -9.72 9.82
N ALA A 136 -4.79 -9.80 9.95
CA ALA A 136 -3.89 -9.87 8.81
C ALA A 136 -4.16 -11.12 7.94
N ALA A 137 -4.38 -12.28 8.56
CA ALA A 137 -4.75 -13.50 7.85
C ALA A 137 -6.11 -13.37 7.14
N ARG A 138 -7.09 -12.71 7.77
CA ARG A 138 -8.39 -12.44 7.17
C ARG A 138 -8.26 -11.51 5.94
N GLN A 139 -7.51 -10.42 6.07
CA GLN A 139 -7.25 -9.49 4.96
C GLN A 139 -6.52 -10.18 3.81
N ALA A 140 -5.54 -11.04 4.12
CA ALA A 140 -4.83 -11.84 3.13
C ALA A 140 -5.76 -12.85 2.44
N ALA A 141 -6.65 -13.53 3.18
CA ALA A 141 -7.62 -14.47 2.64
C ALA A 141 -8.63 -13.81 1.70
N LEU A 142 -9.09 -12.59 2.03
CA LEU A 142 -9.96 -11.79 1.17
C LEU A 142 -9.29 -11.42 -0.15
N ARG A 143 -7.99 -11.08 -0.13
CA ARG A 143 -7.20 -10.73 -1.32
C ARG A 143 -6.71 -11.93 -2.12
N ALA A 144 -6.70 -13.13 -1.52
CA ALA A 144 -6.11 -14.31 -2.12
C ALA A 144 -6.66 -14.66 -3.52
N PRO A 145 -7.98 -14.55 -3.81
CA PRO A 145 -8.50 -14.78 -5.16
C PRO A 145 -7.95 -13.78 -6.18
N ALA A 146 -7.97 -12.48 -5.86
CA ALA A 146 -7.44 -11.43 -6.72
C ALA A 146 -5.93 -11.60 -6.97
N LYS A 147 -5.17 -11.99 -5.93
CA LYS A 147 -3.74 -12.27 -6.04
C LYS A 147 -3.45 -13.45 -6.96
N ARG A 148 -4.18 -14.58 -6.79
CA ARG A 148 -4.01 -15.75 -7.66
C ARG A 148 -4.31 -15.41 -9.12
N LEU A 149 -5.37 -14.64 -9.36
CA LEU A 149 -5.70 -14.20 -10.70
C LEU A 149 -4.61 -13.28 -11.26
N ALA A 150 -4.14 -12.27 -10.50
CA ALA A 150 -3.05 -11.40 -10.94
C ALA A 150 -1.79 -12.17 -11.33
N GLU A 151 -1.35 -13.10 -10.48
CA GLU A 151 -0.19 -13.97 -10.75
C GLU A 151 -0.39 -14.80 -12.01
N LEU A 152 -1.59 -15.35 -12.20
CA LEU A 152 -1.97 -16.13 -13.37
C LEU A 152 -1.94 -15.31 -14.67
N LEU A 153 -2.49 -14.09 -14.67
CA LEU A 153 -2.48 -13.20 -15.84
C LEU A 153 -1.04 -12.82 -16.23
N LEU A 154 -0.20 -12.49 -15.24
CA LEU A 154 1.20 -12.15 -15.46
C LEU A 154 2.02 -13.36 -15.91
N GLN A 155 1.73 -14.56 -15.40
CA GLN A 155 2.38 -15.80 -15.81
C GLN A 155 2.11 -16.13 -17.28
N ARG A 156 0.92 -15.78 -17.80
CA ARG A 156 0.59 -15.88 -19.24
C ARG A 156 1.32 -14.83 -20.11
N GLY A 157 2.10 -13.93 -19.50
CA GLY A 157 2.85 -12.89 -20.20
C GLY A 157 2.02 -11.66 -20.58
N TRP A 158 0.78 -11.58 -20.08
CA TRP A 158 -0.12 -10.48 -20.36
C TRP A 158 0.25 -9.24 -19.54
N ARG A 159 0.06 -8.08 -20.16
CA ARG A 159 0.36 -6.78 -19.56
C ARG A 159 -0.94 -6.02 -19.37
N ILE A 160 -1.31 -5.76 -18.13
CA ILE A 160 -2.53 -5.05 -17.76
C ILE A 160 -2.13 -3.72 -17.14
N GLY A 161 -2.67 -2.64 -17.69
CA GLY A 161 -2.57 -1.30 -17.15
C GLY A 161 -3.92 -0.79 -16.68
N ARG A 162 -3.95 0.49 -16.31
CA ARG A 162 -5.18 1.15 -15.88
C ARG A 162 -6.18 1.30 -17.03
N PRO A 163 -7.49 1.30 -16.74
CA PRO A 163 -8.50 1.65 -17.71
C PRO A 163 -8.26 3.05 -18.28
N GLN A 164 -8.30 3.16 -19.61
CA GLN A 164 -8.38 4.46 -20.28
C GLN A 164 -9.83 4.98 -20.36
N PHE A 165 -10.79 4.05 -20.26
CA PHE A 165 -12.21 4.32 -20.39
C PHE A 165 -12.90 3.91 -19.11
N ARG A 166 -13.84 4.74 -18.64
CA ARG A 166 -14.66 4.43 -17.46
C ARG A 166 -15.89 3.69 -17.90
N ILE A 167 -15.86 2.37 -17.84
CA ILE A 167 -16.99 1.52 -18.15
C ILE A 167 -17.21 0.58 -16.99
N ASP A 168 -18.46 0.46 -16.58
CA ASP A 168 -18.88 -0.50 -15.56
C ASP A 168 -18.92 -1.87 -16.22
N THR A 169 -17.88 -2.66 -16.00
CA THR A 169 -17.72 -4.01 -16.52
C THR A 169 -17.25 -4.91 -15.40
N GLU A 170 -17.57 -6.19 -15.53
CA GLU A 170 -16.96 -7.21 -14.70
C GLU A 170 -15.44 -7.24 -14.89
N LYS A 171 -14.74 -7.84 -13.94
CA LYS A 171 -13.30 -8.07 -14.05
C LYS A 171 -13.06 -9.39 -14.78
N PRO A 172 -11.85 -9.61 -15.34
CA PRO A 172 -11.49 -10.95 -15.77
C PRO A 172 -11.68 -11.96 -14.63
N TRP A 173 -12.02 -13.18 -14.98
CA TRP A 173 -12.19 -14.29 -14.04
C TRP A 173 -11.67 -15.58 -14.66
N GLN A 174 -11.46 -16.60 -13.82
CA GLN A 174 -10.96 -17.90 -14.24
C GLN A 174 -12.06 -18.94 -14.04
N ASP A 175 -12.31 -19.79 -15.04
CA ASP A 175 -13.24 -20.91 -14.95
C ASP A 175 -12.65 -22.12 -14.21
N ASP A 176 -13.46 -23.16 -14.04
CA ASP A 176 -13.07 -24.39 -13.34
C ASP A 176 -12.05 -25.21 -14.15
N GLU A 177 -12.01 -25.05 -15.47
CA GLU A 177 -11.03 -25.65 -16.38
C GLU A 177 -9.68 -24.91 -16.40
N GLY A 178 -9.64 -23.70 -15.84
CA GLY A 178 -8.45 -22.86 -15.71
C GLY A 178 -8.28 -21.82 -16.81
N SER A 179 -9.22 -21.71 -17.75
CA SER A 179 -9.23 -20.67 -18.79
C SER A 179 -9.63 -19.32 -18.19
N VAL A 180 -9.04 -18.25 -18.71
CA VAL A 180 -9.41 -16.90 -18.29
C VAL A 180 -10.43 -16.31 -19.26
N HIS A 181 -11.48 -15.75 -18.70
CA HIS A 181 -12.54 -15.06 -19.40
C HIS A 181 -12.46 -13.56 -19.15
N TRP A 182 -12.71 -12.79 -20.19
CA TRP A 182 -12.61 -11.34 -20.19
C TRP A 182 -13.90 -10.72 -20.71
N PRO A 183 -14.40 -9.65 -20.08
CA PRO A 183 -15.20 -8.70 -20.83
C PRO A 183 -14.31 -7.95 -21.81
N ALA A 184 -14.79 -7.72 -23.03
CA ALA A 184 -14.09 -6.98 -24.06
C ALA A 184 -14.98 -5.85 -24.58
N LEU A 185 -14.38 -4.69 -24.80
CA LEU A 185 -15.05 -3.49 -25.26
C LEU A 185 -14.80 -3.29 -26.75
N CYS A 186 -15.87 -3.12 -27.52
CA CYS A 186 -15.83 -2.77 -28.94
C CYS A 186 -16.31 -1.32 -29.12
N PHE A 187 -15.42 -0.45 -29.59
CA PHE A 187 -15.73 0.93 -29.96
C PHE A 187 -16.00 1.06 -31.46
N TYR A 188 -16.94 1.95 -31.78
CA TYR A 188 -17.31 2.36 -33.13
C TYR A 188 -17.07 3.86 -33.31
N PRO A 189 -15.84 4.30 -33.62
CA PRO A 189 -15.52 5.73 -33.67
C PRO A 189 -16.30 6.49 -34.74
N GLU A 190 -16.66 5.83 -35.85
CA GLU A 190 -17.43 6.41 -36.95
C GLU A 190 -18.91 6.62 -36.59
N ALA A 191 -19.43 5.83 -35.66
CA ALA A 191 -20.81 5.86 -35.23
C ALA A 191 -21.00 6.74 -33.99
N SER A 192 -20.45 7.95 -33.98
CA SER A 192 -20.53 8.86 -32.80
C SER A 192 -20.02 8.25 -31.49
N MET A 193 -18.97 7.40 -31.56
CA MET A 193 -18.38 6.70 -30.40
C MET A 193 -19.35 5.75 -29.69
N GLU A 194 -20.25 5.10 -30.44
CA GLU A 194 -21.02 3.97 -29.90
C GLU A 194 -20.10 2.87 -29.37
N GLN A 195 -20.57 2.15 -28.37
CA GLN A 195 -19.80 1.11 -27.68
C GLN A 195 -20.65 -0.13 -27.45
N ASP A 196 -20.03 -1.30 -27.57
CA ASP A 196 -20.63 -2.58 -27.20
C ASP A 196 -19.67 -3.35 -26.30
N VAL A 197 -20.21 -4.17 -25.40
CA VAL A 197 -19.44 -4.97 -24.45
C VAL A 197 -19.75 -6.43 -24.68
N VAL A 198 -18.77 -7.17 -25.18
CA VAL A 198 -18.77 -8.63 -25.11
C VAL A 198 -18.51 -8.98 -23.65
N GLN A 199 -19.52 -9.50 -22.96
CA GLN A 199 -19.43 -9.72 -21.51
C GLN A 199 -18.49 -10.87 -21.14
N ASP A 200 -18.37 -11.86 -22.01
CA ASP A 200 -17.65 -13.09 -21.76
C ASP A 200 -16.93 -13.55 -23.03
N MET A 201 -15.61 -13.33 -23.07
CA MET A 201 -14.71 -13.77 -24.13
C MET A 201 -13.63 -14.64 -23.50
N SER A 202 -13.62 -15.93 -23.84
CA SER A 202 -12.58 -16.84 -23.37
C SER A 202 -11.25 -16.48 -24.01
N GLU A 203 -10.16 -16.68 -23.27
CA GLU A 203 -8.81 -16.56 -23.84
C GLU A 203 -8.58 -17.52 -25.03
N ASN A 204 -9.38 -18.58 -25.14
CA ASN A 204 -9.27 -19.58 -26.22
C ASN A 204 -10.18 -19.27 -27.42
N ASP A 205 -11.06 -18.27 -27.32
CA ASP A 205 -11.95 -17.90 -28.41
C ASP A 205 -11.18 -17.14 -29.48
N CYS A 206 -11.44 -17.46 -30.75
CA CYS A 206 -10.91 -16.65 -31.85
C CYS A 206 -11.70 -15.36 -31.97
N ILE A 207 -11.02 -14.26 -32.33
CA ILE A 207 -11.68 -12.97 -32.53
C ILE A 207 -12.71 -13.04 -33.66
N GLY A 208 -12.43 -13.84 -34.71
CA GLY A 208 -13.33 -14.07 -35.83
C GLY A 208 -14.66 -14.71 -35.43
N ASP A 209 -14.67 -15.61 -34.44
CA ASP A 209 -15.89 -16.28 -33.97
C ASP A 209 -16.84 -15.27 -33.32
N HIS A 210 -16.28 -14.35 -32.53
CA HIS A 210 -17.06 -13.24 -31.95
C HIS A 210 -17.59 -12.29 -33.02
N LEU A 211 -16.81 -12.00 -34.06
CA LEU A 211 -17.28 -11.19 -35.19
C LEU A 211 -18.38 -11.88 -36.00
N ASP A 212 -18.34 -13.21 -36.15
CA ASP A 212 -19.40 -13.98 -36.79
C ASP A 212 -20.71 -13.88 -35.99
N VAL A 213 -20.65 -13.86 -34.66
CA VAL A 213 -21.83 -13.64 -33.81
C VAL A 213 -22.33 -12.20 -33.91
N MET A 214 -21.44 -11.22 -33.91
CA MET A 214 -21.79 -9.79 -33.89
C MET A 214 -22.27 -9.24 -35.25
N TYR A 215 -21.76 -9.78 -36.37
CA TYR A 215 -22.02 -9.26 -37.73
C TYR A 215 -22.48 -10.32 -38.72
N GLY A 216 -22.68 -11.56 -38.28
CA GLY A 216 -23.16 -12.65 -39.12
C GLY A 216 -24.62 -12.48 -39.55
N PRO A 217 -25.13 -13.42 -40.36
CA PRO A 217 -26.47 -13.31 -40.94
C PRO A 217 -27.60 -13.30 -39.91
N ASP A 218 -27.37 -13.89 -38.73
CA ASP A 218 -28.34 -13.94 -37.63
C ASP A 218 -28.18 -12.79 -36.62
N ALA A 219 -27.19 -11.91 -36.82
CA ALA A 219 -26.94 -10.79 -35.92
C ALA A 219 -28.07 -9.75 -35.99
N PRO A 220 -28.42 -9.11 -34.86
CA PRO A 220 -29.39 -8.02 -34.86
C PRO A 220 -28.85 -6.83 -35.70
N PRO A 221 -29.73 -6.11 -36.42
CA PRO A 221 -29.29 -4.97 -37.21
C PRO A 221 -28.75 -3.85 -36.30
N LEU A 222 -27.63 -3.26 -36.70
CA LEU A 222 -27.05 -2.11 -36.03
C LEU A 222 -27.92 -0.87 -36.34
N SER A 223 -28.56 -0.31 -35.32
CA SER A 223 -29.51 0.80 -35.49
C SER A 223 -28.88 2.08 -36.07
N TRP A 224 -27.57 2.24 -35.91
CA TRP A 224 -26.78 3.37 -36.42
C TRP A 224 -26.19 3.12 -37.82
N ASP A 225 -26.07 1.87 -38.27
CA ASP A 225 -25.49 1.52 -39.58
C ASP A 225 -26.56 1.51 -40.68
N THR A 226 -27.08 2.70 -41.02
CA THR A 226 -28.15 2.82 -42.02
C THR A 226 -27.70 2.38 -43.43
N ASN A 227 -26.40 2.44 -43.72
CA ASN A 227 -25.83 2.11 -45.03
C ASN A 227 -25.43 0.63 -45.18
N GLY A 228 -25.40 -0.14 -44.09
CA GLY A 228 -24.91 -1.52 -44.11
C GLY A 228 -23.40 -1.61 -44.39
N ASP A 229 -22.64 -0.61 -43.91
CA ASP A 229 -21.19 -0.55 -44.08
C ASP A 229 -20.46 -1.48 -43.11
N TYR A 230 -21.08 -1.84 -41.97
CA TYR A 230 -20.56 -2.73 -40.94
C TYR A 230 -21.16 -4.14 -41.08
N SER A 231 -20.85 -4.80 -42.19
CA SER A 231 -21.15 -6.22 -42.38
C SER A 231 -19.92 -7.09 -42.11
N ARG A 232 -20.13 -8.40 -41.91
CA ARG A 232 -19.05 -9.35 -41.62
C ARG A 232 -17.84 -9.27 -42.57
N ASP A 233 -18.08 -9.09 -43.86
CA ASP A 233 -17.03 -8.97 -44.89
C ASP A 233 -16.26 -7.65 -44.85
N ASN A 234 -16.82 -6.61 -44.22
CA ASN A 234 -16.29 -5.26 -44.29
C ASN A 234 -15.66 -4.78 -42.99
N VAL A 235 -16.03 -5.36 -41.84
CA VAL A 235 -15.49 -4.97 -40.54
C VAL A 235 -14.02 -5.37 -40.41
N GLU A 236 -13.23 -4.48 -39.84
CA GLU A 236 -11.85 -4.73 -39.44
C GLU A 236 -11.67 -4.30 -37.99
N VAL A 237 -10.94 -5.10 -37.21
CA VAL A 237 -10.73 -4.84 -35.78
C VAL A 237 -9.30 -4.38 -35.53
N TYR A 238 -9.15 -3.39 -34.66
CA TYR A 238 -7.86 -2.82 -34.28
C TYR A 238 -7.75 -2.69 -32.76
N TYR A 239 -6.53 -2.72 -32.24
CA TYR A 239 -6.22 -2.26 -30.88
C TYR A 239 -5.15 -1.17 -30.91
N LEU A 240 -5.07 -0.41 -29.82
CA LEU A 240 -4.02 0.59 -29.63
C LEU A 240 -2.85 -0.06 -28.87
N SER A 241 -1.68 -0.15 -29.51
CA SER A 241 -0.48 -0.67 -28.84
C SER A 241 -0.04 0.23 -27.70
N HIS A 242 0.58 -0.34 -26.67
CA HIS A 242 1.09 0.39 -25.50
C HIS A 242 0.06 1.36 -24.89
N ALA A 243 -1.22 0.97 -24.90
CA ALA A 243 -2.32 1.82 -24.44
C ALA A 243 -2.08 2.31 -23.00
N ALA A 244 -1.61 1.44 -22.11
CA ALA A 244 -1.37 1.81 -20.72
C ALA A 244 0.04 1.45 -20.26
N THR A 245 0.37 1.93 -19.06
CA THR A 245 1.55 1.47 -18.33
C THR A 245 1.21 0.16 -17.61
N PRO A 246 1.96 -0.93 -17.84
CA PRO A 246 1.72 -2.20 -17.15
C PRO A 246 1.90 -2.08 -15.63
N LEU A 247 1.00 -2.70 -14.89
CA LEU A 247 1.06 -2.81 -13.43
C LEU A 247 1.96 -3.97 -12.99
N ASP A 248 2.58 -3.85 -11.82
CA ASP A 248 3.22 -4.97 -11.14
C ASP A 248 2.18 -5.89 -10.45
N ALA A 249 2.65 -7.00 -9.87
CA ALA A 249 1.79 -8.00 -9.25
C ALA A 249 0.97 -7.48 -8.07
N ASP A 250 1.54 -6.61 -7.23
CA ASP A 250 0.86 -6.06 -6.06
C ASP A 250 -0.17 -5.01 -6.50
N GLN A 251 0.20 -4.15 -7.45
CA GLN A 251 -0.70 -3.17 -8.05
C GLN A 251 -1.89 -3.82 -8.77
N LEU A 252 -1.64 -4.88 -9.54
CA LEU A 252 -2.70 -5.63 -10.23
C LEU A 252 -3.59 -6.37 -9.23
N THR A 253 -3.02 -6.90 -8.15
CA THR A 253 -3.78 -7.53 -7.05
C THR A 253 -4.76 -6.55 -6.43
N GLU A 254 -4.34 -5.33 -6.08
CA GLU A 254 -5.24 -4.33 -5.51
C GLU A 254 -6.31 -3.87 -6.52
N ALA A 255 -5.94 -3.72 -7.80
CA ALA A 255 -6.87 -3.40 -8.88
C ALA A 255 -7.97 -4.47 -9.03
N LEU A 256 -7.58 -5.74 -9.05
CA LEU A 256 -8.51 -6.86 -9.13
C LEU A 256 -9.33 -7.01 -7.85
N PHE A 257 -8.77 -6.71 -6.68
CA PHE A 257 -9.47 -6.77 -5.40
C PHE A 257 -10.54 -5.68 -5.25
N GLY A 258 -10.30 -4.45 -5.72
CA GLY A 258 -11.32 -3.41 -5.63
C GLY A 258 -10.93 -1.99 -6.01
N SER A 259 -9.66 -1.62 -5.94
CA SER A 259 -9.24 -0.23 -6.18
C SER A 259 -8.04 -0.19 -7.11
N TRP A 260 -8.15 0.59 -8.19
CA TRP A 260 -6.98 0.97 -8.97
C TRP A 260 -6.03 1.77 -8.08
N PRO A 261 -4.70 1.55 -8.13
CA PRO A 261 -3.78 2.25 -7.24
C PRO A 261 -3.89 3.78 -7.41
N GLU A 262 -3.34 4.59 -6.52
CA GLU A 262 -3.23 6.05 -6.75
C GLU A 262 -1.90 6.33 -7.50
N ALA A 263 -1.96 6.42 -8.83
CA ALA A 263 -0.80 6.81 -9.65
C ALA A 263 -1.23 7.82 -10.70
N ARG A 264 -0.29 8.69 -11.09
CA ARG A 264 -0.50 9.72 -12.11
C ARG A 264 -0.84 9.04 -13.44
N GLU A 265 -1.97 9.44 -14.03
CA GLU A 265 -2.39 8.96 -15.35
C GLU A 265 -1.38 9.43 -16.40
N GLU A 266 -0.56 8.50 -16.88
CA GLU A 266 0.16 8.67 -18.14
C GLU A 266 -0.64 7.94 -19.20
N GLY A 267 -1.42 8.71 -19.97
CA GLY A 267 -2.09 8.19 -21.16
C GLY A 267 -1.08 7.60 -22.17
N PRO A 268 -1.57 7.01 -23.27
CA PRO A 268 -0.72 6.35 -24.23
C PRO A 268 0.37 7.30 -24.75
N GLN A 269 1.62 6.83 -24.74
CA GLN A 269 2.73 7.63 -25.22
C GLN A 269 2.59 7.91 -26.71
N ARG A 270 2.78 9.15 -27.14
CA ARG A 270 2.65 9.54 -28.57
C ARG A 270 3.98 9.51 -29.35
N TYR A 271 5.11 9.41 -28.65
CA TYR A 271 6.44 9.52 -29.24
C TYR A 271 7.43 8.54 -28.59
N GLY A 272 8.50 8.21 -29.31
CA GLY A 272 9.54 7.28 -28.87
C GLY A 272 9.26 5.82 -29.26
N ASP A 273 10.16 4.91 -28.87
CA ASP A 273 10.12 3.49 -29.28
C ASP A 273 8.88 2.73 -28.78
N LYS A 274 8.15 3.29 -27.80
CA LYS A 274 6.91 2.76 -27.24
C LYS A 274 5.69 3.60 -27.59
N ALA A 275 5.77 4.43 -28.64
CA ALA A 275 4.65 5.21 -29.10
C ALA A 275 3.47 4.29 -29.47
N ALA A 276 2.28 4.67 -29.02
CA ALA A 276 1.05 3.98 -29.31
C ALA A 276 0.70 4.09 -30.80
N ARG A 277 0.35 2.96 -31.40
CA ARG A 277 -0.04 2.84 -32.81
C ARG A 277 -1.21 1.89 -32.96
N TRP A 278 -1.96 2.07 -34.03
CA TRP A 278 -3.00 1.14 -34.42
C TRP A 278 -2.40 -0.16 -34.92
N VAL A 279 -2.86 -1.28 -34.35
CA VAL A 279 -2.48 -2.63 -34.78
C VAL A 279 -3.74 -3.35 -35.19
N ARG A 280 -3.76 -3.83 -36.43
CA ARG A 280 -4.86 -4.64 -36.95
C ARG A 280 -4.83 -6.01 -36.28
N VAL A 281 -5.99 -6.47 -35.83
CA VAL A 281 -6.18 -7.79 -35.23
C VAL A 281 -6.27 -8.84 -36.33
N GLU A 282 -5.58 -9.96 -36.13
CA GLU A 282 -5.71 -11.16 -36.95
C GLU A 282 -6.86 -12.00 -36.39
N GLU A 283 -7.96 -12.13 -37.14
CA GLU A 283 -9.21 -12.73 -36.66
C GLU A 283 -9.09 -14.21 -36.28
N ASN A 284 -8.12 -14.93 -36.85
CA ASN A 284 -7.85 -16.34 -36.55
C ASN A 284 -7.02 -16.54 -35.28
N LYS A 285 -6.54 -15.47 -34.63
CA LYS A 285 -5.88 -15.58 -33.33
C LYS A 285 -6.92 -15.67 -32.22
N THR A 286 -6.58 -16.45 -31.22
CA THR A 286 -7.31 -16.46 -29.96
C THR A 286 -7.08 -15.16 -29.19
N LEU A 287 -8.00 -14.80 -28.29
CA LEU A 287 -7.81 -13.66 -27.40
C LEU A 287 -6.49 -13.79 -26.63
N GLY A 288 -6.17 -14.96 -26.08
CA GLY A 288 -4.96 -15.20 -25.30
C GLY A 288 -3.67 -14.99 -26.09
N GLU A 289 -3.64 -15.42 -27.36
CA GLU A 289 -2.51 -15.14 -28.27
C GLU A 289 -2.37 -13.65 -28.55
N LEU A 290 -3.49 -12.94 -28.75
CA LEU A 290 -3.50 -11.50 -28.97
C LEU A 290 -2.98 -10.73 -27.76
N LEU A 291 -3.46 -11.08 -26.56
CA LEU A 291 -3.02 -10.50 -25.28
C LEU A 291 -1.54 -10.74 -24.97
N SER A 292 -0.97 -11.81 -25.52
CA SER A 292 0.45 -12.14 -25.39
C SER A 292 1.36 -11.28 -26.28
N SER A 293 0.80 -10.51 -27.22
CA SER A 293 1.58 -9.69 -28.15
C SER A 293 2.50 -8.70 -27.41
N PRO A 294 3.79 -8.55 -27.79
CA PRO A 294 4.76 -7.68 -27.11
C PRO A 294 4.38 -6.21 -26.96
N ASP A 295 3.46 -5.73 -27.81
CA ASP A 295 2.99 -4.35 -27.82
C ASP A 295 1.56 -4.17 -27.28
N MET A 296 0.87 -5.27 -26.95
CA MET A 296 -0.43 -5.24 -26.28
C MET A 296 -0.27 -4.91 -24.79
N VAL A 297 -0.87 -3.80 -24.36
CA VAL A 297 -1.06 -3.53 -22.93
C VAL A 297 -2.54 -3.25 -22.72
N VAL A 298 -3.21 -4.16 -22.03
CA VAL A 298 -4.64 -4.14 -21.78
C VAL A 298 -4.99 -2.97 -20.86
N PRO A 299 -5.72 -1.95 -21.31
CA PRO A 299 -6.11 -0.82 -20.47
C PRO A 299 -7.32 -1.21 -19.62
N GLY A 300 -7.08 -1.97 -18.55
CA GLY A 300 -8.12 -2.53 -17.68
C GLY A 300 -8.75 -3.80 -18.26
N ILE A 301 -9.42 -3.68 -19.40
CA ILE A 301 -10.02 -4.77 -20.18
C ILE A 301 -9.57 -4.69 -21.65
N PRO A 302 -9.66 -5.77 -22.44
CA PRO A 302 -9.43 -5.71 -23.88
C PRO A 302 -10.32 -4.65 -24.52
N VAL A 303 -9.70 -3.75 -25.29
CA VAL A 303 -10.40 -2.69 -26.02
C VAL A 303 -10.08 -2.82 -27.49
N PHE A 304 -11.12 -2.95 -28.28
CA PHE A 304 -11.10 -3.10 -29.73
C PHE A 304 -11.81 -1.93 -30.40
N PHE A 305 -11.27 -1.51 -31.53
CA PHE A 305 -11.82 -0.47 -32.39
C PHE A 305 -12.25 -1.13 -33.68
N VAL A 306 -13.55 -1.12 -33.94
CA VAL A 306 -14.15 -1.75 -35.11
C VAL A 306 -14.38 -0.67 -36.15
N LEU A 307 -13.85 -0.88 -37.36
CA LEU A 307 -13.91 0.08 -38.46
C LEU A 307 -14.41 -0.63 -39.72
N SER A 308 -15.22 0.05 -40.52
CA SER A 308 -15.59 -0.46 -41.84
C SER A 308 -14.47 -0.22 -42.87
N SER A 309 -14.21 -1.22 -43.70
CA SER A 309 -13.32 -1.10 -44.84
C SER A 309 -13.93 -0.34 -46.03
N LYS A 310 -15.25 -0.10 -46.03
CA LYS A 310 -15.95 0.64 -47.07
C LYS A 310 -15.87 2.15 -46.93
N THR A 311 -15.60 2.66 -45.72
CA THR A 311 -15.68 4.09 -45.43
C THR A 311 -14.29 4.73 -45.53
N SER A 312 -14.24 6.00 -45.95
CA SER A 312 -12.99 6.77 -45.94
C SER A 312 -12.53 7.13 -44.52
N PHE A 313 -13.43 7.03 -43.54
CA PHE A 313 -13.17 7.30 -42.13
C PHE A 313 -12.02 6.43 -41.61
N LYS A 314 -12.00 5.13 -41.93
CA LYS A 314 -10.95 4.21 -41.50
C LYS A 314 -9.55 4.75 -41.80
N GLN A 315 -9.31 5.20 -43.04
CA GLN A 315 -7.98 5.69 -43.44
C GLN A 315 -7.58 6.94 -42.65
N GLN A 316 -8.51 7.88 -42.43
CA GLN A 316 -8.28 9.13 -41.69
C GLN A 316 -8.09 8.89 -40.19
N PHE A 317 -8.80 7.91 -39.63
CA PHE A 317 -8.67 7.54 -38.22
C PHE A 317 -7.33 6.84 -37.96
N LEU A 318 -6.93 5.91 -38.83
CA LEU A 318 -5.69 5.17 -38.68
C LEU A 318 -4.43 6.04 -38.96
N SER A 319 -4.54 7.08 -39.79
CA SER A 319 -3.46 8.07 -39.99
C SER A 319 -3.29 9.04 -38.82
N GLY A 320 -4.29 9.11 -37.92
CA GLY A 320 -4.33 10.08 -36.82
C GLY A 320 -4.85 11.46 -37.21
N ASP A 321 -5.42 11.62 -38.42
CA ASP A 321 -6.08 12.86 -38.83
C ASP A 321 -7.35 13.13 -37.99
N ILE A 322 -7.98 12.06 -37.51
CA ILE A 322 -9.10 12.11 -36.56
C ILE A 322 -8.57 11.67 -35.19
N PRO A 323 -8.55 12.54 -34.18
CA PRO A 323 -8.09 12.17 -32.85
C PRO A 323 -9.10 11.25 -32.16
N LEU A 324 -8.61 10.44 -31.21
CA LEU A 324 -9.46 9.61 -30.35
C LEU A 324 -10.38 10.42 -29.43
N PHE A 325 -10.06 11.71 -29.21
CA PHE A 325 -10.72 12.69 -28.34
C PHE A 325 -10.60 14.10 -28.91
#